data_AF-A0A1S3DEC3-F1
#
_entry.id   AF-A0A1S3DEC3-F1
#
_cell.length_a   1.000
_cell.length_b   1.000
_cell.length_c   1.000
_cell.angle_alpha   90.00
_cell.angle_beta   90.00
_cell.angle_gamma   90.00
#
_symmetry.space_group_name_H-M   'P 1'
#
loop_
_entity.id
_entity.type
_entity.pdbx_description
1 polymer ?
#
loop_
_entity_poly.entity_id
_entity_poly.type
_entity_poly.pdbx_seq_one_letter_code
_entity_poly.pdbx_strand_id
1 'polypeptide(L)' 'MHYPAKAFSKNGKDTIVAKKDPKAILGQRRGATEGDLEKVRQMYCKKNANTDDGLDEVEDNRLLDELVEYFE' A
#
# COMPACT_ATOMS: atom_id res chain seq x y z
N MET A 1 2.34 -0.01 6.95
CA MET A 1 2.03 -1.27 7.68
C MET A 1 2.67 -1.43 9.09
N HIS A 2 3.21 -0.38 9.71
CA HIS A 2 3.96 -0.53 10.97
C HIS A 2 3.05 -0.65 12.21
N TYR A 3 3.53 -1.27 13.30
CA TYR A 3 2.88 -1.21 14.63
C TYR A 3 3.04 0.16 15.32
N PRO A 4 2.14 0.56 16.24
CA PRO A 4 2.30 1.78 17.04
C PRO A 4 3.42 1.65 18.08
N ALA A 5 3.95 2.78 18.56
CA ALA A 5 5.08 2.83 19.49
C ALA A 5 4.86 2.04 20.80
N LYS A 6 3.62 1.94 21.27
CA LYS A 6 3.23 1.26 22.51
C LYS A 6 2.67 -0.15 22.29
N ALA A 7 2.85 -0.73 21.11
CA ALA A 7 2.32 -2.06 20.80
C ALA A 7 2.78 -3.10 21.83
N PHE A 8 1.82 -3.83 22.41
CA PHE A 8 2.05 -4.87 23.43
C PHE A 8 2.73 -4.40 24.73
N SER A 9 2.76 -3.09 24.99
CA SER A 9 3.31 -2.56 26.24
C SER A 9 2.44 -2.96 27.43
N LYS A 10 3.06 -3.49 28.49
CA LYS A 10 2.38 -3.80 29.76
C LYS A 10 2.37 -2.63 30.74
N ASN A 11 3.24 -1.65 30.55
CA ASN A 11 3.48 -0.53 31.48
C ASN A 11 3.26 0.84 30.84
N GLY A 12 2.66 0.89 29.64
CA GLY A 12 2.35 2.11 28.91
C GLY A 12 3.58 2.83 28.32
N LYS A 13 4.79 2.29 28.50
CA LYS A 13 6.02 2.81 27.87
C LYS A 13 6.14 2.31 26.44
N ASP A 14 6.85 3.07 25.62
CA ASP A 14 7.11 2.70 24.24
C ASP A 14 7.94 1.41 24.18
N THR A 15 7.49 0.46 23.35
CA THR A 15 8.19 -0.79 23.06
C THR A 15 8.96 -0.71 21.74
N ILE A 16 8.64 0.28 20.91
CA ILE A 16 9.27 0.55 19.62
C ILE A 16 9.64 2.02 19.55
N VAL A 17 10.93 2.30 19.31
CA VAL A 17 11.46 3.68 19.19
C VAL A 17 12.24 3.81 17.89
N ALA A 18 11.91 4.82 17.08
CA ALA A 18 12.61 5.11 15.84
C ALA A 18 13.98 5.75 16.13
N LYS A 19 15.05 5.20 15.54
CA LYS A 19 16.43 5.65 15.79
C LYS A 19 16.76 7.00 15.17
N LYS A 20 16.23 7.29 13.98
CA LYS A 20 16.54 8.51 13.21
C LYS A 20 15.68 9.70 13.64
N ASP A 21 14.38 9.48 13.75
CA ASP A 21 13.42 10.49 14.22
C ASP A 21 12.57 9.88 15.36
N PRO A 22 12.91 10.16 16.63
CA PRO A 22 12.15 9.69 17.77
C PRO A 22 10.69 10.18 17.82
N LYS A 23 10.34 11.22 17.05
CA LYS A 23 8.99 11.76 16.97
C LYS A 23 8.17 11.19 15.81
N ALA A 24 8.75 10.28 15.03
CA ALA A 24 8.08 9.65 13.91
C ALA A 24 6.78 8.97 14.36
N ILE A 25 5.69 9.23 13.64
CA ILE A 25 4.38 8.64 13.92
C ILE A 25 4.37 7.20 13.41
N LEU A 26 4.45 6.25 14.33
CA LEU A 26 4.35 4.82 14.07
C LEU A 26 2.90 4.33 14.26
N GLY A 27 2.46 3.35 13.47
CA GLY A 27 1.17 2.70 13.69
C GLY A 27 -0.06 3.42 13.16
N GLN A 28 0.10 4.32 12.18
CA GLN A 28 -1.06 5.00 11.56
C GLN A 28 -2.04 3.99 10.93
N ARG A 29 -3.34 4.28 11.01
CA ARG A 29 -4.45 3.45 10.49
C ARG A 29 -5.38 4.18 9.51
N ARG A 30 -4.90 5.26 8.88
CA ARG A 30 -5.68 6.07 7.93
C ARG A 30 -5.76 5.44 6.55
N GLY A 31 -4.84 4.54 6.23
CA GLY A 31 -4.76 3.86 4.93
C GLY A 31 -3.36 3.32 4.67
N ALA A 32 -3.14 2.71 3.50
CA ALA A 32 -1.80 2.34 3.06
C ALA A 32 -0.96 3.59 2.79
N THR A 33 0.34 3.54 3.08
CA THR A 33 1.27 4.60 2.65
C THR A 33 1.65 4.41 1.18
N GLU A 34 2.14 5.45 0.51
CA GLU A 34 2.60 5.33 -0.88
C GLU A 34 3.69 4.24 -1.02
N GLY A 35 4.62 4.17 -0.06
CA GLY A 35 5.64 3.13 -0.05
C GLY A 35 5.10 1.71 0.23
N ASP A 36 3.96 1.57 0.91
CA ASP A 36 3.26 0.28 1.03
C ASP A 36 2.65 -0.11 -0.33
N LEU A 37 1.97 0.83 -1.02
CA LEU A 37 1.36 0.60 -2.33
C LEU A 37 2.39 0.30 -3.42
N GLU A 38 3.50 1.04 -3.44
CA GLU A 38 4.60 0.83 -4.38
C GLU A 38 5.12 -0.61 -4.29
N LYS A 39 5.32 -1.13 -3.07
CA LYS A 39 5.77 -2.50 -2.86
C LYS A 39 4.76 -3.54 -3.35
N VAL A 40 3.47 -3.30 -3.13
CA VAL A 40 2.41 -4.19 -3.66
C VAL A 40 2.42 -4.19 -5.19
N ARG A 41 2.49 -3.02 -5.83
CA ARG A 41 2.61 -2.90 -7.29
C ARG A 41 3.87 -3.60 -7.81
N GLN A 42 5.00 -3.47 -7.13
CA GLN A 42 6.23 -4.18 -7.51
C GLN A 42 6.12 -5.70 -7.39
N MET A 43 5.35 -6.20 -6.42
CA MET A 43 5.16 -7.64 -6.23
C MET A 43 4.19 -8.25 -7.26
N TYR A 44 3.12 -7.55 -7.61
CA TYR A 44 2.01 -8.13 -8.40
C TYR A 44 1.77 -7.47 -9.76
N CYS A 45 2.26 -6.24 -9.97
CA CYS A 45 2.07 -5.47 -11.20
C CYS A 45 3.37 -5.25 -11.98
N LYS A 46 4.48 -5.90 -11.60
CA LYS A 46 5.66 -5.95 -12.46
C LYS A 46 5.25 -6.70 -13.73
N LYS A 47 5.08 -5.95 -14.82
CA LYS A 47 5.02 -6.53 -16.17
C LYS A 47 6.24 -7.45 -16.30
N ASN A 48 6.03 -8.72 -16.60
CA ASN A 48 7.12 -9.62 -16.93
C ASN A 48 7.90 -8.94 -18.06
N ALA A 49 9.16 -8.59 -17.82
CA ALA A 49 10.00 -7.95 -18.83
C ALA A 49 10.43 -8.93 -19.97
N ASN A 50 9.65 -10.00 -20.16
CA ASN A 50 9.80 -11.03 -21.19
C ASN A 50 8.42 -11.40 -21.75
N THR A 51 7.63 -10.39 -22.12
CA THR A 51 6.57 -10.58 -23.11
C THR A 51 6.87 -9.58 -24.21
N ASP A 52 7.46 -10.09 -25.30
CA ASP A 52 7.46 -9.48 -26.64
C ASP A 52 6.03 -9.39 -27.21
N ASP A 53 5.05 -9.11 -26.36
CA ASP A 53 3.63 -9.22 -26.67
C ASP A 53 3.02 -7.85 -26.43
N GLY A 54 2.99 -7.05 -27.49
CA GLY A 54 2.35 -5.74 -27.53
C GLY A 54 0.87 -5.85 -27.19
N LEU A 55 0.53 -5.63 -25.92
CA LEU A 55 -0.80 -5.25 -25.49
C LEU A 55 -0.69 -3.96 -24.67
N ASP A 56 -0.72 -2.88 -25.44
CA ASP A 56 -0.89 -1.52 -24.99
C ASP A 56 -2.23 -1.33 -24.27
N GLU A 57 -2.18 -0.68 -23.11
CA GLU A 57 -3.08 0.37 -22.59
C GLU A 57 -4.62 0.36 -22.83
N VAL A 58 -5.29 -0.77 -23.04
CA VAL A 58 -6.76 -0.75 -23.33
C VAL A 58 -7.67 -1.31 -22.23
N GLU A 59 -7.19 -2.03 -21.22
CA GLU A 59 -8.11 -2.75 -20.30
C GLU A 59 -8.60 -1.99 -19.04
N ASP A 60 -8.01 -0.85 -18.68
CA ASP A 60 -8.37 -0.20 -17.39
C ASP A 60 -9.68 0.61 -17.42
N ASN A 61 -10.21 0.94 -18.62
CA ASN A 61 -11.47 1.68 -18.75
C ASN A 61 -12.72 0.79 -18.78
N ARG A 62 -12.59 -0.52 -19.05
CA ARG A 62 -13.75 -1.43 -19.09
C ARG A 62 -14.36 -1.69 -17.71
N LEU A 63 -13.53 -1.75 -16.67
CA LEU A 63 -13.99 -1.99 -15.30
C LEU A 63 -14.72 -0.79 -14.70
N LEU A 64 -14.35 0.43 -15.10
CA LEU A 64 -15.01 1.65 -14.68
C LEU A 64 -16.33 1.86 -15.42
N ASP A 65 -16.38 1.55 -16.71
CA ASP A 65 -17.62 1.60 -17.51
C ASP A 65 -18.66 0.57 -17.00
N GLU A 66 -18.24 -0.66 -16.67
CA GLU A 66 -19.12 -1.69 -16.09
C GLU A 66 -19.64 -1.30 -14.69
N LEU A 67 -18.86 -0.56 -13.90
CA LEU A 67 -19.30 -0.09 -12.58
C LEU A 67 -20.29 1.06 -12.68
N VAL A 68 -20.16 1.96 -13.65
CA VAL A 68 -21.10 3.07 -13.86
C VAL A 68 -22.46 2.53 -14.31
N GLU A 69 -22.48 1.56 -15.22
CA GLU A 69 -23.72 0.92 -15.70
C GLU A 69 -24.44 0.11 -14.61
N TYR A 70 -23.75 -0.35 -13.57
CA TYR A 70 -24.36 -1.04 -12.43
C TYR A 70 -25.08 -0.10 -11.44
N PHE A 71 -24.74 1.19 -11.42
CA PHE A 71 -25.29 2.18 -10.48
C PHE A 71 -26.29 3.17 -11.10
N GLU A 72 -26.56 3.08 -12.40
CA GLU A 72 -27.67 3.76 -13.11
C GLU A 72 -28.88 2.84 -13.30
#